data_AF-A0A450YLV3-F1
#
_entry.id   AF-A0A450YLV3-F1
#
_cell.length_a   1.000
_cell.length_b   1.000
_cell.length_c   1.000
_cell.angle_alpha   90.00
_cell.angle_beta   90.00
_cell.angle_gamma   90.00
#
_symmetry.space_group_name_H-M   'P 1'
#
loop_
_entity.id
_entity.type
_entity.pdbx_description
1 polymer ?
#
loop_
_entity_poly.entity_id
_entity_poly.type
_entity_poly.pdbx_seq_one_letter_code
_entity_poly.pdbx_strand_id
1 'polypeptide(L)'
;MTREGKSGGAFGIPPVKGEPVGDGLAIGRRSRESPANSDFTPEERWNMIAVAAYYRAEQRGFIGGNPAEDWIAAEEEIDTLLSGNK
;
A
#
# COMPACT_ATOMS: atom_id res chain seq x y z
N MET A 1 2.17 -23.66 -51.82
CA MET A 1 1.29 -23.21 -50.71
C MET A 1 0.63 -21.90 -51.10
N THR A 2 -0.66 -21.96 -51.35
CA THR A 2 -1.59 -20.87 -51.66
C THR A 2 -1.59 -19.81 -50.56
N ARG A 3 -1.55 -18.52 -50.92
CA ARG A 3 -2.13 -17.45 -50.10
C ARG A 3 -3.06 -16.66 -51.01
N GLU A 4 -4.31 -17.07 -50.99
CA GLU A 4 -5.44 -16.33 -51.54
C GLU A 4 -5.86 -15.22 -50.58
N GLY A 5 -6.51 -14.19 -51.12
CA GLY A 5 -7.51 -13.38 -50.41
C GLY A 5 -6.97 -12.05 -49.88
N LYS A 6 -7.33 -10.85 -50.36
CA LYS A 6 -8.61 -10.23 -50.76
C LYS A 6 -8.98 -9.15 -49.74
N SER A 7 -9.34 -7.99 -50.28
CA SER A 7 -10.14 -6.89 -49.70
C SER A 7 -9.58 -6.22 -48.43
N GLY A 8 -9.55 -4.90 -48.30
CA GLY A 8 -10.50 -3.91 -48.78
C GLY A 8 -10.91 -3.04 -47.59
N GLY A 9 -11.37 -1.83 -47.85
CA GLY A 9 -12.05 -1.00 -46.84
C GLY A 9 -11.22 0.18 -46.35
N ALA A 10 -11.37 1.30 -47.07
CA ALA A 10 -11.22 2.61 -46.49
C ALA A 10 -12.20 2.74 -45.31
N PHE A 11 -11.69 2.98 -44.11
CA PHE A 11 -12.51 3.45 -42.98
C PHE A 11 -12.10 4.88 -42.68
N GLY A 12 -12.91 5.80 -43.20
CA GLY A 12 -12.84 7.21 -42.88
C GLY A 12 -13.12 7.44 -41.39
N ILE A 13 -12.40 8.39 -40.81
CA ILE A 13 -12.65 8.89 -39.47
C ILE A 13 -13.89 9.79 -39.54
N PRO A 14 -15.00 9.50 -38.84
CA PRO A 14 -16.05 10.49 -38.63
C PRO A 14 -15.63 11.45 -37.49
N PRO A 15 -15.81 12.77 -37.62
CA PRO A 15 -15.59 13.68 -36.50
C PRO A 15 -16.76 13.58 -35.53
N VAL A 16 -16.54 12.99 -34.35
CA VAL A 16 -17.52 13.04 -33.25
C VAL A 16 -17.36 14.37 -32.50
N LYS A 17 -18.24 15.33 -32.78
CA LYS A 17 -18.53 16.43 -31.84
C LYS A 17 -19.35 15.85 -30.70
N GLY A 18 -18.74 15.71 -29.53
CA GLY A 18 -19.41 15.32 -28.30
C GLY A 18 -18.67 15.92 -27.12
N GLU A 19 -19.00 17.15 -26.78
CA GLU A 19 -18.70 17.73 -25.46
C GLU A 19 -19.68 17.15 -24.44
N PRO A 20 -19.23 16.48 -23.37
CA PRO A 20 -20.00 16.41 -22.14
C PRO A 20 -19.60 17.61 -21.28
N VAL A 21 -20.44 18.65 -21.31
CA VAL A 21 -20.51 19.65 -20.25
C VAL A 21 -21.04 18.92 -19.01
N GLY A 22 -20.12 18.48 -18.17
CA GLY A 22 -20.38 17.93 -16.85
C GLY A 22 -20.18 19.02 -15.80
N ASP A 23 -21.18 19.88 -15.65
CA ASP A 23 -21.33 20.72 -14.46
C ASP A 23 -21.55 19.82 -13.23
N GLY A 24 -20.82 20.10 -12.15
CA GLY A 24 -21.22 19.70 -10.82
C GLY A 24 -20.75 18.32 -10.34
N LEU A 25 -19.47 18.23 -9.96
CA LEU A 25 -19.08 17.37 -8.85
C LEU A 25 -18.33 18.23 -7.85
N ALA A 26 -19.07 18.61 -6.82
CA ALA A 26 -18.53 19.19 -5.60
C ALA A 26 -17.26 18.43 -5.21
N ILE A 27 -16.11 19.09 -5.29
CA ILE A 27 -14.98 18.73 -4.45
C ILE A 27 -15.34 19.14 -3.03
N GLY A 28 -16.30 18.42 -2.44
CA GLY A 28 -16.38 18.29 -1.01
C GLY A 28 -14.95 17.98 -0.59
N ARG A 29 -14.36 18.88 0.18
CA ARG A 29 -13.08 18.65 0.83
C ARG A 29 -13.23 17.26 1.42
N ARG A 30 -12.54 16.27 0.85
CA ARG A 30 -12.32 15.02 1.56
C ARG A 30 -11.73 15.50 2.86
N SER A 31 -12.56 15.47 3.90
CA SER A 31 -12.14 15.69 5.26
C SER A 31 -10.83 14.93 5.32
N ARG A 32 -9.72 15.62 5.57
CA ARG A 32 -8.58 14.91 6.10
C ARG A 32 -9.13 14.42 7.43
N GLU A 33 -9.70 13.23 7.38
CA GLU A 33 -9.85 12.33 8.49
C GLU A 33 -8.41 12.11 8.90
N SER A 34 -7.86 13.07 9.64
CA SER A 34 -6.75 12.82 10.52
C SER A 34 -7.16 11.56 11.24
N PRO A 35 -6.45 10.43 11.07
CA PRO A 35 -6.85 9.20 11.73
C PRO A 35 -6.80 9.52 13.21
N ALA A 36 -7.98 9.71 13.78
CA ALA A 36 -8.17 9.92 15.19
C ALA A 36 -7.67 8.64 15.83
N ASN A 37 -6.52 8.73 16.50
CA ASN A 37 -5.93 7.69 17.34
C ASN A 37 -6.08 6.31 16.73
N SER A 38 -5.20 5.97 15.78
CA SER A 38 -5.15 4.63 15.18
C SER A 38 -4.93 3.60 16.28
N ASP A 39 -6.00 3.07 16.84
CA ASP A 39 -5.98 1.86 17.66
C ASP A 39 -5.51 0.74 16.73
N PHE A 40 -4.22 0.42 16.78
CA PHE A 40 -3.63 -0.64 15.98
C PHE A 40 -4.32 -1.95 16.32
N THR A 41 -4.72 -2.70 15.29
CA THR A 41 -5.24 -4.05 15.48
C THR A 41 -4.15 -4.94 16.08
N PRO A 42 -4.50 -6.00 16.81
CA PRO A 42 -3.52 -6.96 17.28
C PRO A 42 -2.65 -7.48 16.12
N GLU A 43 -3.23 -7.81 14.97
CA GLU A 43 -2.48 -8.31 13.82
C GLU A 43 -1.42 -7.31 13.31
N GLU A 44 -1.75 -6.02 13.24
CA GLU A 44 -0.80 -4.97 12.85
C GLU A 44 0.34 -4.85 13.87
N ARG A 45 0.02 -4.87 15.18
CA ARG A 45 1.05 -4.90 16.24
C ARG A 45 1.99 -6.09 16.05
N TRP A 46 1.45 -7.28 15.82
CA TRP A 46 2.24 -8.50 15.63
C TRP A 46 3.15 -8.40 14.40
N ASN A 47 2.65 -7.84 13.29
CA ASN A 47 3.46 -7.62 12.09
C ASN A 47 4.63 -6.66 12.37
N MET A 48 4.36 -5.52 13.03
CA MET A 48 5.38 -4.55 13.39
C MET A 48 6.48 -5.17 14.25
N ILE A 49 6.10 -5.98 15.24
CA ILE A 49 7.04 -6.70 16.12
C ILE A 49 7.91 -7.67 15.31
N ALA A 50 7.29 -8.48 14.43
CA ALA A 50 8.01 -9.45 13.63
C ALA A 50 9.03 -8.77 12.68
N VAL A 51 8.62 -7.67 12.06
CA VAL A 51 9.50 -6.87 11.19
C VAL A 51 10.65 -6.25 11.97
N ALA A 52 10.38 -5.69 13.15
CA ALA A 52 11.43 -5.12 14.00
C ALA A 52 12.42 -6.20 14.47
N ALA A 53 11.94 -7.37 14.93
CA ALA A 53 12.79 -8.49 15.31
C ALA A 53 13.66 -8.98 14.14
N TYR A 54 13.10 -9.03 12.93
CA TYR A 54 13.85 -9.37 11.71
C TYR A 54 15.00 -8.39 11.46
N TYR A 55 14.73 -7.07 11.48
CA TYR A 55 15.78 -6.08 11.26
C TYR A 55 16.84 -6.07 12.36
N ARG A 56 16.49 -6.43 13.60
CA ARG A 56 17.46 -6.59 14.69
C ARG A 56 18.40 -7.76 14.44
N ALA A 57 17.86 -8.89 13.98
CA ALA A 57 18.68 -10.04 13.58
C ALA A 57 19.52 -9.74 12.33
N GLU A 58 18.94 -9.04 11.34
CA GLU A 58 19.62 -8.63 10.11
C GLU A 58 20.81 -7.70 10.37
N GLN A 59 20.67 -6.74 11.30
CA GLN A 59 21.78 -5.85 11.68
C GLN A 59 23.00 -6.59 12.23
N ARG A 60 22.80 -7.79 12.79
CA ARG A 60 23.88 -8.69 13.26
C ARG A 60 24.34 -9.66 12.17
N GLY A 61 23.78 -9.56 10.96
CA GLY A 61 23.98 -10.51 9.87
C GLY A 61 23.43 -11.91 10.17
N PHE A 62 22.45 -12.02 11.08
CA PHE A 62 21.92 -13.29 11.59
C PHE A 62 22.96 -14.19 12.29
N ILE A 63 24.10 -13.63 12.70
CA ILE A 63 25.20 -14.37 13.35
C ILE A 63 25.32 -13.93 14.81
N GLY A 64 25.30 -14.91 15.72
CA GLY A 64 25.61 -14.67 17.13
C GLY A 64 24.56 -13.89 17.92
N GLY A 65 23.30 -13.89 17.47
CA GLY A 65 22.16 -13.36 18.22
C GLY A 65 21.22 -14.45 18.74
N ASN A 66 20.31 -14.08 19.64
CA ASN A 66 19.22 -14.94 20.09
C ASN A 66 17.89 -14.39 19.53
N PRO A 67 17.22 -15.11 18.60
CA PRO A 67 15.95 -14.66 18.03
C PRO A 67 14.88 -14.34 19.07
N ALA A 68 14.88 -15.04 20.22
CA ALA A 68 13.93 -14.76 21.29
C ALA A 68 14.20 -13.40 21.96
N GLU A 69 15.48 -13.04 22.16
CA GLU A 69 15.85 -11.73 22.71
C GLU A 69 15.55 -10.61 21.71
N ASP A 70 15.77 -10.84 20.42
CA ASP A 70 15.43 -9.88 19.38
C ASP A 70 13.91 -9.65 19.29
N TRP A 71 13.10 -10.69 19.52
CA TRP A 71 11.66 -10.58 19.59
C TRP A 71 11.21 -9.83 20.85
N ILE A 72 11.70 -10.19 22.05
CA ILE A 72 11.35 -9.49 23.30
C ILE A 72 11.66 -7.99 23.19
N ALA A 73 12.84 -7.64 22.68
CA ALA A 73 13.21 -6.23 22.50
C ALA A 73 12.34 -5.52 21.45
N ALA A 74 11.91 -6.22 20.40
CA ALA A 74 10.96 -5.68 19.43
C ALA A 74 9.56 -5.47 20.02
N GLU A 75 9.09 -6.37 20.90
CA GLU A 75 7.82 -6.18 21.61
C GLU A 75 7.83 -4.90 22.45
N GLU A 76 8.88 -4.69 23.24
CA GLU A 76 9.02 -3.50 24.08
C GLU A 76 9.10 -2.20 23.25
N GLU A 77 9.81 -2.24 22.13
CA GLU A 77 9.94 -1.10 21.22
C GLU A 77 8.58 -0.72 20.62
N ILE A 78 7.86 -1.70 20.05
CA ILE A 78 6.54 -1.45 19.46
C ILE A 78 5.55 -1.03 20.54
N ASP A 79 5.52 -1.69 21.70
CA ASP A 79 4.62 -1.31 22.79
C ASP A 79 4.87 0.12 23.28
N THR A 80 6.13 0.56 23.33
CA THR A 80 6.48 1.95 23.65
C THR A 80 6.00 2.92 22.58
N LEU A 81 6.18 2.58 21.30
CA LEU A 81 5.70 3.40 20.18
C LEU A 81 4.16 3.51 20.17
N LEU A 82 3.46 2.42 20.48
CA LEU A 82 2.00 2.38 20.49
C LEU A 82 1.39 3.04 21.73
N SER A 83 2.04 2.90 22.90
CA SER A 83 1.58 3.51 24.14
C SER A 83 1.91 5.01 24.25
N GLY A 84 3.02 5.46 23.67
CA GLY A 84 3.41 6.87 23.61
C GLY A 84 2.64 7.70 22.58
N ASN A 85 1.88 7.06 21.69
CA ASN A 85 1.02 7.69 20.69
C ASN A 85 -0.43 7.91 21.19
N LYS A 86 -0.64 7.85 22.51
CA LYS A 86 -1.94 7.92 23.17
C LYS A 86 -2.14 9.23 23.94
#